data_AF-A0AAW1PNV5-F1
#
_entry.id   AF-A0AAW1PNV5-F1
#
_cell.length_a   1.000
_cell.length_b   1.000
_cell.length_c   1.000
_cell.angle_alpha   90.00
_cell.angle_beta   90.00
_cell.angle_gamma   90.00
#
_symmetry.space_group_name_H-M   'P 1'
#
loop_
_entity.id
_entity.type
_entity.pdbx_description
1 polymer ?
#
loop_
_entity_poly.entity_id
_entity_poly.type
_entity_poly.pdbx_seq_one_letter_code
_entity_poly.pdbx_strand_id
1 'polypeptide(L)'
;MLGRRLACTLAKRSLLGARGCSTGSDLSGKLTRLKAALVDAVEGVSYVHQSANQAYLEADPSDREQKVNYLVRYQKFALQDLDSALKLYDNMQSMPGGRQALEALQTDVALAYADTLLARDNLNSALRRAEDKIRAGEITCDDRPILA
;
A
#
# COMPACT_ATOMS: atom_id res chain seq x y z
N MET A 1 20.70 21.23 24.64
CA MET A 1 19.68 21.20 23.57
C MET A 1 18.94 19.88 23.66
N LEU A 2 17.65 19.95 24.03
CA LEU A 2 16.72 18.83 24.18
C LEU A 2 15.97 18.58 22.86
N GLY A 3 15.70 17.30 22.54
CA GLY A 3 14.71 16.90 21.52
C GLY A 3 15.17 15.66 20.73
N ARG A 4 15.00 14.43 21.24
CA ARG A 4 13.84 13.52 21.05
C ARG A 4 13.74 12.98 19.60
N ARG A 5 14.11 11.71 19.37
CA ARG A 5 13.32 10.46 19.53
C ARG A 5 12.55 10.10 18.25
N LEU A 6 12.92 8.97 17.64
CA LEU A 6 12.08 7.93 17.02
C LEU A 6 13.06 6.81 16.56
N ALA A 7 13.53 5.96 17.46
CA ALA A 7 12.88 4.68 17.82
C ALA A 7 12.79 3.69 16.64
N CYS A 8 13.95 3.20 16.21
CA CYS A 8 14.05 1.99 15.41
C CYS A 8 13.94 0.78 16.36
N THR A 9 12.72 0.40 16.75
CA THR A 9 12.47 -0.81 17.55
C THR A 9 12.38 -2.03 16.63
N LEU A 10 13.54 -2.57 16.29
CA LEU A 10 13.68 -3.85 15.59
C LEU A 10 14.35 -4.84 16.55
N ALA A 11 13.54 -5.41 17.45
CA ALA A 11 13.95 -6.54 18.29
C ALA A 11 12.69 -7.32 18.71
N LYS A 12 12.19 -8.16 17.80
CA LYS A 12 11.16 -9.14 18.13
C LYS A 12 11.81 -10.28 18.94
N ARG A 13 11.29 -10.42 20.17
CA ARG A 13 11.39 -11.54 21.11
C ARG A 13 11.57 -12.90 20.44
N SER A 14 12.63 -13.59 20.82
CA SER A 14 12.70 -15.06 20.81
C SER A 14 12.64 -15.57 22.25
N LEU A 15 12.08 -16.79 22.38
CA LEU A 15 12.03 -17.68 23.55
C LEU A 15 10.83 -17.50 24.50
N LEU A 16 9.81 -18.33 24.30
CA LEU A 16 9.36 -19.32 25.30
C LEU A 16 8.34 -20.26 24.63
N GLY A 17 8.53 -21.56 24.84
CA GLY A 17 7.79 -22.62 24.15
C GLY A 17 6.40 -22.89 24.71
N ALA A 18 5.62 -23.65 23.94
CA ALA A 18 4.73 -24.71 24.45
C ALA A 18 4.18 -25.51 23.27
N ARG A 19 4.15 -26.82 23.49
CA ARG A 19 3.57 -27.89 22.69
C ARG A 19 2.10 -27.65 22.31
N GLY A 20 1.73 -28.17 21.13
CA GLY A 20 0.42 -28.76 20.86
C GLY A 20 -0.64 -27.82 20.31
N CYS A 21 -1.16 -28.17 19.12
CA CYS A 21 -2.31 -27.57 18.41
C CYS A 21 -2.12 -26.14 17.86
N SER A 22 -1.47 -25.97 16.69
CA SER A 22 -1.19 -24.62 16.15
C SER A 22 -1.68 -24.29 14.73
N THR A 23 -2.31 -25.20 14.00
CA THR A 23 -2.78 -24.87 12.64
C THR A 23 -3.90 -23.83 12.64
N GLY A 24 -4.83 -23.88 13.60
CA GLY A 24 -5.92 -22.90 13.71
C GLY A 24 -5.48 -21.50 14.15
N SER A 25 -4.49 -21.40 15.05
CA SER A 25 -3.98 -20.10 15.54
C SER A 25 -3.07 -19.40 14.51
N ASP A 26 -2.31 -20.17 13.73
CA ASP A 26 -1.45 -19.62 12.66
C ASP A 26 -2.30 -19.04 11.52
N LEU A 27 -3.38 -19.73 11.15
CA LEU A 27 -4.27 -19.29 10.07
C LEU A 27 -5.06 -18.02 10.43
N SER A 28 -5.59 -17.95 11.65
CA SER A 28 -6.27 -16.75 12.18
C SER A 28 -5.30 -15.56 12.24
N GLY A 29 -4.07 -15.76 12.72
CA GLY A 29 -3.05 -14.73 12.75
C GLY A 29 -2.64 -14.23 11.35
N LYS A 30 -2.56 -15.14 10.36
CA LYS A 30 -2.30 -14.79 8.96
C LYS A 30 -3.44 -14.00 8.33
N LEU A 31 -4.68 -14.33 8.66
CA LEU A 31 -5.85 -13.66 8.12
C LEU A 31 -6.02 -12.23 8.66
N THR A 32 -5.74 -12.00 9.94
CA THR A 32 -5.69 -10.65 10.50
C THR A 32 -4.62 -9.80 9.82
N ARG A 33 -3.44 -10.38 9.53
CA ARG A 33 -2.39 -9.69 8.78
C ARG A 33 -2.79 -9.40 7.34
N LEU A 34 -3.52 -10.31 6.70
CA LEU A 34 -4.05 -10.09 5.36
C LEU A 34 -5.02 -8.92 5.34
N LYS A 35 -5.99 -8.90 6.27
CA LYS A 35 -6.95 -7.79 6.37
C LYS A 35 -6.24 -6.46 6.59
N ALA A 36 -5.28 -6.42 7.52
CA ALA A 36 -4.47 -5.22 7.75
C ALA A 36 -3.70 -4.81 6.49
N ALA A 37 -3.04 -5.75 5.80
CA ALA A 37 -2.30 -5.43 4.57
C ALA A 37 -3.18 -4.87 3.45
N LEU A 38 -4.40 -5.39 3.27
CA LEU A 38 -5.35 -4.86 2.27
C LEU A 38 -5.81 -3.44 2.64
N VAL A 39 -6.17 -3.21 3.90
CA VAL A 39 -6.61 -1.89 4.38
C VAL A 39 -5.48 -0.87 4.30
N ASP A 40 -4.30 -1.22 4.83
CA ASP A 40 -3.11 -0.36 4.82
C ASP A 40 -2.70 0.03 3.40
N ALA A 41 -2.78 -0.91 2.44
CA ALA A 41 -2.47 -0.62 1.04
C ALA A 41 -3.46 0.35 0.41
N VAL A 42 -4.76 0.21 0.67
CA VAL A 42 -5.80 1.15 0.19
C VAL A 42 -5.63 2.52 0.84
N GLU A 43 -5.37 2.58 2.15
CA GLU A 43 -5.09 3.83 2.85
C GLU A 43 -3.83 4.51 2.28
N GLY A 44 -2.78 3.74 1.97
CA GLY A 44 -1.55 4.21 1.35
C GLY A 44 -1.79 4.98 0.04
N VAL A 45 -2.76 4.57 -0.78
CA VAL A 45 -3.14 5.28 -2.01
C VAL A 45 -3.61 6.71 -1.72
N SER A 46 -4.33 6.92 -0.61
CA SER A 46 -4.85 8.24 -0.23
C SER A 46 -3.74 9.24 0.08
N TYR A 47 -2.56 8.77 0.48
CA TYR A 47 -1.43 9.62 0.84
C TYR A 47 -0.46 9.91 -0.32
N VAL A 48 -0.69 9.34 -1.51
CA VAL A 48 0.21 9.48 -2.66
C VAL A 48 0.47 10.95 -3.02
N HIS A 49 -0.59 11.75 -3.14
CA HIS A 49 -0.47 13.16 -3.52
C HIS A 49 0.25 13.99 -2.46
N GLN A 50 -0.10 13.81 -1.19
CA GLN A 50 0.53 14.53 -0.08
C GLN A 50 2.03 14.17 0.01
N SER A 51 2.35 12.88 -0.10
CA SER A 51 3.73 12.38 0.00
C SER A 51 4.59 12.85 -1.17
N ALA A 52 4.05 12.80 -2.40
CA ALA A 52 4.73 13.32 -3.58
C ALA A 52 4.97 14.83 -3.49
N ASN A 53 3.99 15.59 -3.01
CA ASN A 53 4.12 17.03 -2.82
C ASN A 53 5.16 17.36 -1.75
N GLN A 54 5.15 16.62 -0.64
CA GLN A 54 6.14 16.80 0.43
C GLN A 54 7.56 16.52 -0.09
N ALA A 55 7.76 15.39 -0.79
CA ALA A 55 9.06 15.04 -1.36
C ALA A 55 9.58 16.08 -2.37
N TYR A 56 8.69 16.66 -3.18
CA TYR A 56 9.04 17.75 -4.08
C TYR A 56 9.50 19.01 -3.33
N LEU A 57 8.83 19.35 -2.22
CA LEU A 57 9.17 20.53 -1.42
C LEU A 57 10.46 20.36 -0.61
N GLU A 58 10.76 19.13 -0.18
CA GLU A 58 11.97 18.79 0.57
C GLU A 58 13.20 18.58 -0.32
N ALA A 59 13.01 18.27 -1.61
CA ALA A 59 14.11 18.15 -2.55
C ALA A 59 14.88 19.46 -2.70
N ASP A 60 16.21 19.39 -2.86
CA ASP A 60 17.03 20.57 -3.09
C ASP A 60 16.65 21.26 -4.40
N PRO A 61 16.53 22.60 -4.45
CA PRO A 61 16.07 23.31 -5.64
C PRO A 61 16.90 23.05 -6.91
N SER A 62 18.19 22.75 -6.78
CA SER A 62 19.07 22.42 -7.90
C SER A 62 18.78 21.07 -8.54
N ASP A 63 18.20 20.15 -7.76
CA ASP A 63 18.05 18.74 -8.11
C ASP A 63 16.57 18.36 -8.31
N ARG A 64 15.66 19.35 -8.20
CA ARG A 64 14.22 19.15 -8.36
C ARG A 64 13.89 18.74 -9.79
N GLU A 65 13.34 17.54 -9.91
CA GLU A 65 12.63 17.13 -11.11
C GLU A 65 11.26 17.82 -11.20
N GLN A 66 10.53 17.56 -12.29
CA GLN A 66 9.14 18.01 -12.42
C GLN A 66 8.26 17.34 -11.37
N LYS A 67 7.31 18.09 -10.80
CA LYS A 67 6.39 17.60 -9.76
C LYS A 67 5.64 16.31 -10.18
N VAL A 68 5.29 16.19 -11.46
CA VAL A 68 4.64 15.00 -12.01
C VAL A 68 5.50 13.74 -11.88
N ASN A 69 6.84 13.84 -11.94
CA ASN A 69 7.73 12.69 -11.76
C ASN A 69 7.68 12.16 -10.32
N TYR A 70 7.59 13.05 -9.33
CA TYR A 70 7.38 12.65 -7.93
C TYR A 70 6.02 11.96 -7.78
N LEU A 71 4.96 12.49 -8.40
CA LEU A 71 3.63 11.87 -8.36
C LEU A 71 3.67 10.45 -8.95
N VAL A 72 4.25 10.28 -10.14
CA VAL A 72 4.40 8.96 -10.79
C VAL A 72 5.19 8.00 -9.92
N ARG A 73 6.26 8.46 -9.26
CA ARG A 73 7.07 7.63 -8.36
C ARG A 73 6.25 7.11 -7.17
N TYR A 74 5.50 7.97 -6.50
CA TYR A 74 4.67 7.57 -5.36
C TYR A 74 3.45 6.74 -5.78
N GLN A 75 2.87 7.00 -6.95
CA GLN A 75 1.84 6.13 -7.53
C GLN A 75 2.39 4.72 -7.79
N LYS A 76 3.63 4.58 -8.28
CA LYS A 76 4.29 3.27 -8.46
C LYS A 76 4.51 2.53 -7.14
N PHE A 77 4.91 3.23 -6.09
CA PHE A 77 5.05 2.62 -4.76
C PHE A 77 3.71 2.12 -4.20
N ALA A 78 2.67 2.96 -4.24
CA ALA A 78 1.34 2.54 -3.79
C ALA A 78 0.79 1.36 -4.61
N LEU A 79 1.08 1.30 -5.92
CA LEU A 79 0.70 0.16 -6.76
C LEU A 79 1.41 -1.13 -6.33
N GLN A 80 2.70 -1.05 -5.98
CA GLN A 80 3.45 -2.19 -5.47
C GLN A 80 2.90 -2.71 -4.15
N ASP A 81 2.45 -1.82 -3.26
CA ASP A 81 1.84 -2.19 -1.98
C ASP A 81 0.50 -2.90 -2.19
N LEU A 82 -0.35 -2.37 -3.09
CA LEU A 82 -1.62 -3.02 -3.47
C LEU A 82 -1.37 -4.41 -4.07
N ASP A 83 -0.44 -4.54 -5.02
CA ASP A 83 -0.12 -5.84 -5.63
C ASP A 83 0.45 -6.84 -4.62
N SER A 84 1.20 -6.35 -3.63
CA SER A 84 1.73 -7.18 -2.54
C SER A 84 0.61 -7.69 -1.64
N ALA A 85 -0.36 -6.83 -1.30
CA ALA A 85 -1.53 -7.22 -0.52
C ALA A 85 -2.42 -8.23 -1.27
N LEU A 86 -2.63 -8.04 -2.58
CA LEU A 86 -3.36 -9.00 -3.41
C LEU A 86 -2.65 -10.36 -3.50
N LYS A 87 -1.32 -10.37 -3.64
CA LYS A 87 -0.55 -11.63 -3.60
C LYS A 87 -0.69 -12.35 -2.26
N LEU A 88 -0.75 -11.62 -1.14
CA LEU A 88 -1.03 -12.23 0.17
C LEU A 88 -2.42 -12.88 0.20
N TYR A 89 -3.42 -12.27 -0.44
CA TYR A 89 -4.76 -12.85 -0.56
C TYR A 89 -4.72 -14.15 -1.38
N ASP A 90 -4.07 -14.17 -2.54
CA ASP A 90 -3.96 -15.35 -3.40
C ASP A 90 -3.20 -16.49 -2.69
N ASN A 91 -2.13 -16.14 -1.97
CA ASN A 91 -1.40 -17.07 -1.11
C ASN A 91 -2.28 -17.62 0.03
N MET A 92 -3.15 -16.79 0.61
CA MET A 92 -4.09 -17.22 1.64
C MET A 92 -5.12 -18.20 1.07
N GLN A 93 -5.64 -17.94 -0.12
CA GLN A 93 -6.61 -18.79 -0.77
C GLN A 93 -6.05 -20.17 -1.16
N SER A 94 -4.78 -20.22 -1.56
CA SER A 94 -4.08 -21.46 -1.96
C SER A 94 -3.59 -22.32 -0.80
N MET A 95 -3.55 -21.79 0.43
CA MET A 95 -3.17 -22.58 1.61
C MET A 95 -4.27 -23.59 2.02
N PRO A 96 -3.88 -24.76 2.57
CA PRO A 96 -4.83 -25.71 3.17
C PRO A 96 -5.67 -25.03 4.26
N GLY A 97 -7.00 -25.14 4.19
CA GLY A 97 -7.90 -24.45 5.14
C GLY A 97 -8.14 -22.97 4.85
N GLY A 98 -7.36 -22.37 3.94
CA GLY A 98 -7.36 -20.92 3.70
C GLY A 98 -8.62 -20.41 3.04
N ARG A 99 -9.12 -21.12 2.02
CA ARG A 99 -10.41 -20.80 1.38
C ARG A 99 -11.57 -20.84 2.37
N GLN A 100 -11.67 -21.87 3.22
CA GLN A 100 -12.74 -21.95 4.22
C GLN A 100 -12.64 -20.81 5.25
N ALA A 101 -11.43 -20.39 5.61
CA ALA A 101 -11.26 -19.27 6.54
C ALA A 101 -11.59 -17.91 5.92
N LEU A 102 -11.26 -17.70 4.64
CA LEU A 102 -11.69 -16.51 3.90
C LEU A 102 -13.22 -16.47 3.79
N GLU A 103 -13.84 -17.60 3.46
CA GLU A 103 -15.30 -17.75 3.41
C GLU A 103 -15.96 -17.54 4.79
N ALA A 104 -15.29 -17.85 5.90
CA ALA A 104 -15.82 -17.63 7.25
C ALA A 104 -15.85 -16.15 7.67
N LEU A 105 -14.97 -15.30 7.12
CA LEU A 105 -14.97 -13.85 7.34
C LEU A 105 -15.72 -13.06 6.26
N GLN A 106 -16.37 -13.80 5.36
CA GLN A 106 -17.21 -13.48 4.20
C GLN A 106 -17.42 -12.02 3.78
N THR A 107 -17.70 -11.08 4.67
CA THR A 107 -17.95 -9.67 4.33
C THR A 107 -16.71 -8.79 4.41
N ASP A 108 -15.95 -8.84 5.51
CA ASP A 108 -14.92 -7.83 5.78
C ASP A 108 -13.71 -7.95 4.86
N VAL A 109 -13.20 -9.17 4.70
CA VAL A 109 -12.00 -9.42 3.87
C VAL A 109 -12.37 -9.33 2.39
N ALA A 110 -13.58 -9.74 2.02
CA ALA A 110 -14.06 -9.64 0.65
C ALA A 110 -14.23 -8.17 0.21
N LEU A 111 -14.75 -7.31 1.10
CA LEU A 111 -14.84 -5.87 0.86
C LEU A 111 -13.44 -5.25 0.73
N ALA A 112 -12.54 -5.51 1.67
CA ALA A 112 -11.17 -4.99 1.61
C ALA A 112 -10.43 -5.45 0.33
N TYR A 113 -10.64 -6.69 -0.09
CA TYR A 113 -10.10 -7.21 -1.35
C TYR A 113 -10.69 -6.48 -2.58
N ALA A 114 -12.01 -6.27 -2.61
CA ALA A 114 -12.67 -5.54 -3.68
C ALA A 114 -12.20 -4.08 -3.76
N ASP A 115 -12.08 -3.41 -2.62
CA ASP A 115 -11.55 -2.04 -2.53
C ASP A 115 -10.10 -1.96 -3.01
N THR A 116 -9.28 -2.97 -2.68
CA THR A 116 -7.89 -3.08 -3.14
C THR A 116 -7.81 -3.21 -4.66
N LEU A 117 -8.65 -4.07 -5.26
CA LEU A 117 -8.73 -4.22 -6.72
C LEU A 117 -9.15 -2.92 -7.40
N LEU A 118 -10.20 -2.26 -6.88
CA LEU A 118 -10.69 -1.01 -7.41
C LEU A 118 -9.62 0.10 -7.30
N ALA A 119 -8.95 0.20 -6.15
CA ALA A 119 -7.87 1.15 -5.93
C ALA A 119 -6.71 0.91 -6.92
N ARG A 120 -6.33 -0.35 -7.15
CA ARG A 120 -5.28 -0.72 -8.11
C ARG A 120 -5.64 -0.30 -9.54
N ASP A 121 -6.87 -0.55 -9.97
CA ASP A 121 -7.31 -0.24 -11.33
C ASP A 121 -7.42 1.28 -11.56
N ASN A 122 -7.91 2.02 -10.55
CA ASN A 122 -7.92 3.48 -10.55
C ASN A 122 -6.50 4.06 -10.59
N LEU A 123 -5.60 3.52 -9.78
CA LEU A 123 -4.21 3.98 -9.70
C LEU A 123 -3.45 3.69 -11.00
N ASN A 124 -3.64 2.51 -11.59
CA ASN A 124 -3.11 2.18 -12.91
C ASN A 124 -3.60 3.15 -13.99
N SER A 125 -4.88 3.51 -13.95
CA SER A 125 -5.47 4.47 -14.88
C SER A 125 -4.87 5.87 -14.71
N ALA A 126 -4.68 6.32 -13.45
CA ALA A 126 -4.04 7.58 -13.14
C ALA A 126 -2.57 7.61 -13.56
N LEU A 127 -1.85 6.50 -13.36
CA LEU A 127 -0.45 6.36 -13.74
C LEU A 127 -0.26 6.47 -15.25
N ARG A 128 -1.10 5.77 -16.04
CA ARG A 128 -1.07 5.85 -17.51
C ARG A 128 -1.28 7.29 -17.99
N ARG A 129 -2.28 7.99 -17.44
CA ARG A 129 -2.53 9.40 -17.77
C ARG A 129 -1.33 10.29 -17.44
N ALA A 130 -0.68 10.08 -16.29
CA ALA A 130 0.50 10.86 -15.90
C ALA A 130 1.71 10.57 -16.81
N GLU A 131 1.94 9.31 -17.18
CA GLU A 131 3.00 8.92 -18.11
C GLU A 131 2.76 9.44 -19.53
N ASP A 132 1.50 9.47 -19.99
CA ASP A 132 1.13 10.04 -21.28
C ASP A 132 1.36 11.56 -21.31
N LYS A 133 1.02 12.29 -20.24
CA LYS A 133 1.33 13.73 -20.09
C LYS A 133 2.82 14.00 -20.18
N ILE A 134 3.64 13.22 -19.47
CA ILE A 134 5.10 13.32 -19.51
C ILE A 134 5.61 13.09 -20.95
N ARG A 135 5.07 12.06 -21.64
CA ARG A 135 5.46 11.73 -23.02
C ARG A 135 5.06 12.81 -24.02
N ALA A 136 3.88 13.41 -23.84
CA ALA A 136 3.37 14.48 -24.70
C ALA A 136 4.09 15.81 -24.51
N GLY A 137 4.87 15.97 -23.43
CA GLY A 137 5.46 17.25 -23.05
C GLY A 137 4.42 18.30 -22.60
N GLU A 138 3.17 17.87 -22.38
CA GLU A 138 2.10 18.69 -21.79
C GLU A 138 2.37 18.85 -20.29
N ILE A 139 3.34 19.69 -19.95
CA ILE A 139 3.71 19.97 -18.56
C ILE A 139 3.40 21.44 -18.31
N THR A 140 2.14 21.71 -17.98
CA THR A 140 1.73 23.00 -17.42
C THR A 140 2.28 23.12 -16.00
N CYS A 141 2.95 24.23 -15.70
CA CYS A 141 3.49 24.53 -14.38
C CYS A 141 2.42 24.65 -13.26
N ASP A 142 1.13 24.56 -13.60
CA ASP A 142 -0.01 24.71 -12.69
C ASP A 142 -1.06 23.61 -12.95
N ASP A 143 -0.90 22.43 -12.35
CA ASP A 143 -2.01 21.50 -12.20
C ASP A 143 -2.68 21.76 -10.84
N ARG A 144 -3.75 22.58 -10.87
CA ARG A 144 -4.75 22.62 -9.80
C ARG A 144 -5.29 21.20 -9.57
N PRO A 145 -5.62 20.82 -8.33
CA PRO A 145 -6.05 19.46 -8.02
C PRO A 145 -7.28 19.07 -8.85
N ILE A 146 -7.14 18.01 -9.66
CA ILE A 146 -8.27 17.35 -10.35
C ILE A 146 -8.88 16.36 -9.36
N LEU A 147 -9.51 16.84 -8.29
CA LEU A 147 -10.45 16.07 -7.48
C LEU A 147 -11.45 17.05 -6.86
N ALA A 148 -12.65 17.10 -7.44
CA ALA A 148 -13.91 17.50 -6.82
C ALA A 148 -14.89 16.34 -6.99
#